data_AF-A0A498DX11-F1
#
_entry.id   AF-A0A498DX11-F1
#
_cell.length_a   1.000
_cell.length_b   1.000
_cell.length_c   1.000
_cell.angle_alpha   90.00
_cell.angle_beta   90.00
_cell.angle_gamma   90.00
#
_symmetry.space_group_name_H-M   'P 1'
#
loop_
_entity.id
_entity.type
_entity.pdbx_description
1 polymer ?
#
loop_
_entity_poly.entity_id
_entity_poly.type
_entity_poly.pdbx_seq_one_letter_code
_entity_poly.pdbx_strand_id
1 'polypeptide(L)'
;MSKMFAAGWKEITNVDKLDALLGWAGVMVMSFFALIFADMNHVSYTALIFIGLIASVFSTCCTVLFLGWRKEREDTASMPHMAKGAQQAAEFASDGTYKGDYIQIPLIDIREKAIKVGWDFSEGSEQSMEFAFAISQAALEFEIKFWGRRNMFALEEDNRAAELVPIATSHWINFSIDPVRFVYSTDNFYTRTFEFPNMEEKGFFDLHVDYDQAMQWLTTMTNEFKNKDLKQSDPQTQS
;
A
#
# COMPACT_ATOMS: atom_id res chain seq x y z
N MET A 1 -27.67 -1.81 5.22
CA MET A 1 -27.98 -2.70 4.08
C MET A 1 -27.96 -1.98 2.73
N SER A 2 -28.69 -0.87 2.52
CA SER A 2 -28.68 -0.12 1.24
C SER A 2 -27.28 0.38 0.81
N LYS A 3 -26.48 0.87 1.78
CA LYS A 3 -25.09 1.31 1.53
C LYS A 3 -24.18 0.17 1.05
N MET A 4 -24.26 -1.00 1.67
CA MET A 4 -23.47 -2.18 1.27
C MET A 4 -23.80 -2.61 -0.16
N PHE A 5 -25.10 -2.61 -0.50
CA PHE A 5 -25.54 -2.98 -1.84
C PHE A 5 -25.03 -1.99 -2.90
N ALA A 6 -25.13 -0.67 -2.64
CA ALA A 6 -24.61 0.35 -3.54
C ALA A 6 -23.08 0.25 -3.73
N ALA A 7 -22.35 -0.04 -2.66
CA ALA A 7 -20.90 -0.23 -2.66
C ALA A 7 -20.49 -1.44 -3.52
N GLY A 8 -21.15 -2.58 -3.33
CA GLY A 8 -20.91 -3.79 -4.14
C GLY A 8 -21.27 -3.59 -5.62
N TRP A 9 -22.38 -2.89 -5.90
CA TRP A 9 -22.80 -2.60 -7.27
C TRP A 9 -21.76 -1.78 -8.03
N LYS A 10 -21.24 -0.72 -7.39
CA LYS A 10 -20.18 0.12 -7.98
C LYS A 10 -18.91 -0.67 -8.31
N GLU A 11 -18.57 -1.66 -7.48
CA GLU A 11 -17.39 -2.50 -7.68
C GLU A 11 -17.56 -3.45 -8.87
N ILE A 12 -18.74 -4.06 -9.03
CA ILE A 12 -19.05 -4.93 -10.17
C ILE A 12 -19.02 -4.17 -11.50
N THR A 13 -19.45 -2.91 -11.50
CA THR A 13 -19.42 -2.07 -12.72
C THR A 13 -18.00 -1.63 -13.13
N ASN A 14 -17.01 -1.85 -12.27
CA ASN A 14 -15.61 -1.53 -12.56
C ASN A 14 -14.93 -2.78 -13.18
N VAL A 15 -15.10 -2.93 -14.49
CA VAL A 15 -14.72 -4.12 -15.28
C VAL A 15 -13.21 -4.42 -15.26
N ASP A 16 -12.38 -3.43 -14.90
CA ASP A 16 -10.92 -3.54 -14.95
C ASP A 16 -10.31 -4.35 -13.78
N LYS A 17 -11.12 -4.79 -12.81
CA LYS A 17 -10.63 -5.57 -11.67
C LYS A 17 -10.78 -7.08 -11.90
N LEU A 18 -9.67 -7.80 -11.74
CA LEU A 18 -9.61 -9.27 -11.79
C LEU A 18 -10.70 -9.94 -10.92
N ASP A 19 -10.98 -9.36 -9.75
CA ASP A 19 -12.00 -9.83 -8.81
C ASP A 19 -13.42 -9.76 -9.39
N ALA A 20 -13.75 -8.71 -10.16
CA ALA A 20 -15.04 -8.59 -10.83
C ALA A 20 -15.19 -9.65 -11.94
N LEU A 21 -14.09 -9.93 -12.65
CA LEU A 21 -14.04 -10.94 -13.72
C LEU A 21 -14.22 -12.36 -13.17
N LEU A 22 -13.60 -12.67 -12.03
CA LEU A 22 -13.82 -13.92 -11.29
C LEU A 22 -15.27 -14.06 -10.81
N GLY A 23 -15.88 -12.96 -10.35
CA GLY A 23 -17.30 -12.93 -9.99
C GLY A 23 -18.22 -13.32 -11.16
N TRP A 24 -18.00 -12.71 -12.33
CA TRP A 24 -18.77 -13.05 -13.54
C TRP A 24 -18.55 -14.49 -14.01
N ALA A 25 -17.31 -14.98 -13.96
CA ALA A 25 -17.01 -16.37 -14.28
C ALA A 25 -17.76 -17.34 -13.36
N GLY A 26 -17.81 -17.05 -12.05
CA GLY A 26 -18.57 -17.84 -11.08
C GLY A 26 -20.07 -17.90 -11.39
N VAL A 27 -20.69 -16.76 -11.73
CA VAL A 27 -22.10 -16.68 -12.12
C VAL A 27 -22.40 -17.55 -13.35
N MET A 28 -21.53 -17.49 -14.37
CA MET A 28 -21.68 -18.27 -15.60
C MET A 28 -21.57 -19.77 -15.34
N VAL A 29 -20.60 -20.21 -14.52
CA VAL A 29 -20.40 -21.62 -14.17
C VAL A 29 -21.58 -22.17 -13.37
N MET A 30 -22.08 -21.42 -12.38
CA MET A 30 -23.25 -21.85 -11.59
C MET A 30 -24.52 -21.95 -12.43
N SER A 31 -24.72 -21.01 -13.35
CA SER A 31 -25.85 -21.04 -14.28
C SER A 31 -25.80 -22.25 -15.22
N PHE A 32 -24.59 -22.62 -15.67
CA PHE A 32 -24.36 -23.80 -16.49
C PHE A 32 -24.67 -25.11 -15.75
N PHE A 33 -24.23 -25.25 -14.49
CA PHE A 33 -24.56 -26.43 -13.68
C PHE A 33 -26.06 -26.56 -13.38
N ALA A 34 -26.75 -25.44 -13.12
CA ALA A 34 -28.20 -25.45 -12.90
C ALA A 34 -28.96 -25.97 -14.14
N LEU A 35 -28.51 -25.61 -15.35
CA LEU A 35 -29.05 -26.12 -16.61
C LEU A 35 -28.86 -27.63 -16.75
N ILE A 36 -27.65 -28.15 -16.47
CA ILE A 36 -27.36 -29.60 -16.55
C ILE A 36 -28.24 -30.39 -15.58
N PHE A 37 -28.32 -29.96 -14.31
CA PHE A 37 -29.09 -30.67 -13.29
C PHE A 37 -30.59 -30.74 -13.58
N ALA A 38 -31.13 -29.69 -14.20
CA ALA A 38 -32.54 -29.64 -14.52
C ALA A 38 -32.89 -30.39 -15.83
N ASP A 39 -31.95 -30.46 -16.79
CA ASP A 39 -32.05 -31.36 -17.95
C ASP A 39 -32.07 -32.84 -17.51
N MET A 40 -31.20 -33.22 -16.57
CA MET A 40 -31.14 -34.57 -16.00
C MET A 40 -32.43 -35.02 -15.29
N ASN A 41 -33.28 -34.08 -14.85
CA ASN A 41 -34.49 -34.37 -14.07
C ASN A 41 -35.79 -34.29 -14.89
N HIS A 42 -35.72 -34.16 -16.22
CA HIS A 42 -36.88 -34.01 -17.11
C HIS A 42 -37.84 -32.89 -16.68
N VAL A 43 -37.28 -31.82 -16.11
CA VAL A 43 -38.05 -30.63 -15.70
C VAL A 43 -38.59 -29.93 -16.95
N SER A 44 -39.82 -29.40 -16.90
CA SER A 44 -40.36 -28.67 -18.05
C SER A 44 -39.48 -27.46 -18.39
N TYR A 45 -39.34 -27.15 -19.69
CA TYR A 45 -38.57 -26.00 -20.16
C TYR A 45 -38.95 -24.69 -19.47
N THR A 46 -40.23 -24.50 -19.16
CA THR A 46 -40.70 -23.33 -18.43
C THR A 46 -40.14 -23.29 -17.00
N ALA A 47 -40.19 -24.40 -16.26
CA ALA A 47 -39.63 -24.45 -14.91
C ALA A 47 -38.11 -24.29 -14.90
N LEU A 48 -37.41 -24.82 -15.91
CA LEU A 48 -35.98 -24.61 -16.17
C LEU A 48 -35.63 -23.11 -16.27
N ILE A 49 -36.38 -22.35 -17.08
CA ILE A 49 -36.16 -20.91 -17.25
C ILE A 49 -36.35 -20.17 -15.92
N PHE A 50 -37.41 -20.49 -15.17
CA PHE A 50 -37.66 -19.85 -13.88
C PHE A 50 -36.56 -20.15 -12.85
N ILE A 51 -36.11 -21.41 -12.75
CA ILE A 51 -35.02 -21.81 -11.84
C ILE A 51 -33.72 -21.08 -12.20
N GLY A 52 -33.37 -21.03 -13.50
CA GLY A 52 -32.17 -20.32 -13.96
C GLY A 52 -32.22 -18.83 -13.66
N LEU A 53 -33.38 -18.19 -13.84
CA LEU A 53 -33.56 -16.77 -13.55
C LEU A 53 -33.44 -16.48 -12.05
N ILE A 54 -34.07 -17.31 -11.20
CA ILE A 54 -33.96 -17.19 -9.74
C ILE A 54 -32.50 -17.37 -9.27
N ALA A 55 -31.81 -18.39 -9.79
CA ALA A 55 -30.42 -18.65 -9.45
C ALA A 55 -29.47 -17.51 -9.87
N SER A 56 -29.68 -16.93 -11.05
CA SER A 56 -28.91 -15.79 -11.56
C SER A 56 -29.10 -14.54 -10.70
N VAL A 57 -30.36 -14.20 -10.36
CA VAL A 57 -30.66 -13.05 -9.49
C VAL A 57 -30.07 -13.27 -8.10
N PHE A 58 -30.21 -14.46 -7.53
CA PHE A 58 -29.66 -14.79 -6.21
C PHE A 58 -28.13 -14.70 -6.20
N SER A 59 -27.45 -15.28 -7.19
CA SER A 59 -25.99 -15.23 -7.32
C SER A 59 -25.46 -13.80 -7.47
N THR A 60 -26.14 -12.98 -8.28
CA THR A 60 -25.82 -11.56 -8.44
C THR A 60 -25.96 -10.82 -7.10
N CYS A 61 -27.06 -11.04 -6.38
CA CYS A 61 -27.27 -10.47 -5.04
C CYS A 61 -26.19 -10.90 -4.05
N CYS A 62 -25.81 -12.19 -4.01
CA CYS A 62 -24.73 -12.69 -3.15
C CYS A 62 -23.38 -12.02 -3.47
N THR A 63 -23.04 -11.88 -4.75
CA THR A 63 -21.80 -11.23 -5.19
C THR A 63 -21.77 -9.76 -4.79
N VAL A 64 -22.86 -9.03 -5.02
CA VAL A 64 -23.00 -7.62 -4.59
C VAL A 64 -22.85 -7.48 -3.09
N LEU A 65 -23.51 -8.34 -2.30
CA LEU A 65 -23.43 -8.30 -0.84
C LEU A 65 -22.01 -8.64 -0.34
N PHE A 66 -21.36 -9.63 -0.94
CA PHE A 66 -20.00 -10.03 -0.57
C PHE A 66 -18.99 -8.92 -0.86
N LEU A 67 -19.04 -8.32 -2.06
CA LEU A 67 -18.16 -7.21 -2.43
C LEU A 67 -18.44 -5.97 -1.57
N GLY A 68 -19.71 -5.68 -1.29
CA GLY A 68 -20.11 -4.59 -0.39
C GLY A 68 -19.59 -4.78 1.03
N TRP A 69 -19.68 -6.00 1.57
CA TRP A 69 -19.16 -6.35 2.89
C TRP A 69 -17.63 -6.27 2.96
N ARG A 70 -16.93 -6.75 1.92
CA ARG A 70 -15.47 -6.65 1.83
C ARG A 70 -15.02 -5.19 1.83
N LYS A 71 -15.65 -4.35 1.02
CA LYS A 71 -15.34 -2.91 0.94
C LYS A 71 -15.57 -2.20 2.26
N GLU A 72 -16.69 -2.49 2.93
CA GLU A 72 -16.96 -1.94 4.26
C GLU A 72 -15.90 -2.36 5.30
N ARG A 73 -15.36 -3.58 5.20
CA ARG A 73 -14.23 -4.00 6.04
C ARG A 73 -12.92 -3.31 5.68
N GLU A 74 -12.61 -3.11 4.41
CA GLU A 74 -11.43 -2.35 3.98
C GLU A 74 -11.52 -0.88 4.48
N ASP A 75 -12.70 -0.26 4.35
CA ASP A 75 -12.97 1.08 4.85
C ASP A 75 -12.90 1.14 6.40
N THR A 76 -13.43 0.14 7.10
CA THR A 76 -13.40 0.10 8.57
C THR A 76 -12.02 -0.25 9.13
N ALA A 77 -11.25 -1.12 8.46
CA ALA A 77 -9.89 -1.47 8.83
C ALA A 77 -8.92 -0.30 8.59
N SER A 78 -9.21 0.56 7.62
CA SER A 78 -8.46 1.80 7.38
C SER A 78 -8.88 2.95 8.32
N MET A 79 -10.06 2.91 8.95
CA MET A 79 -10.52 3.98 9.85
C MET A 79 -9.64 4.28 11.09
N PRO A 80 -9.08 3.33 11.86
CA PRO A 80 -8.26 3.68 13.03
C PRO A 80 -6.94 4.35 12.65
N HIS A 81 -6.37 4.02 11.48
CA HIS A 81 -5.15 4.65 10.98
C HIS A 81 -5.46 5.97 10.24
N MET A 82 -6.56 6.03 9.48
CA MET A 82 -6.98 7.24 8.78
C MET A 82 -7.60 8.31 9.68
N ALA A 83 -8.21 7.98 10.83
CA ALA A 83 -8.70 9.00 11.76
C ALA A 83 -7.54 9.78 12.39
N LYS A 84 -6.45 9.09 12.74
CA LYS A 84 -5.20 9.73 13.19
C LYS A 84 -4.50 10.47 12.05
N GLY A 85 -4.40 9.85 10.88
CA GLY A 85 -3.80 10.47 9.69
C GLY A 85 -4.56 11.71 9.21
N ALA A 86 -5.89 11.68 9.20
CA ALA A 86 -6.75 12.80 8.79
C ALA A 86 -6.81 13.92 9.84
N GLN A 87 -6.76 13.59 11.15
CA GLN A 87 -6.60 14.61 12.18
C GLN A 87 -5.22 15.27 12.09
N GLN A 88 -4.14 14.49 11.93
CA GLN A 88 -2.80 15.03 11.73
C GLN A 88 -2.66 15.80 10.42
N ALA A 89 -3.32 15.36 9.34
CA ALA A 89 -3.33 16.07 8.06
C ALA A 89 -4.21 17.33 8.09
N ALA A 90 -5.30 17.34 8.86
CA ALA A 90 -6.11 18.53 9.08
C ALA A 90 -5.40 19.55 10.00
N GLU A 91 -4.70 19.08 11.04
CA GLU A 91 -3.81 19.88 11.87
C GLU A 91 -2.63 20.44 11.06
N PHE A 92 -2.07 19.63 10.14
CA PHE A 92 -1.08 20.03 9.15
C PHE A 92 -1.58 21.12 8.20
N ALA A 93 -2.82 20.97 7.70
CA ALA A 93 -3.41 21.90 6.74
C ALA A 93 -3.92 23.20 7.38
N SER A 94 -4.26 23.20 8.68
CA SER A 94 -4.89 24.37 9.32
C SER A 94 -3.92 25.36 9.95
N ASP A 95 -2.72 24.94 10.38
CA ASP A 95 -1.82 25.85 11.13
C ASP A 95 -0.73 26.47 10.26
N GLY A 96 -0.31 25.86 9.14
CA GLY A 96 0.69 26.43 8.21
C GLY A 96 2.05 26.82 8.83
N THR A 97 2.22 26.59 10.14
CA THR A 97 3.33 27.07 10.95
C THR A 97 3.75 25.92 11.86
N TYR A 98 4.62 25.07 11.34
CA TYR A 98 5.24 24.00 12.12
C TYR A 98 6.07 24.60 13.26
N LYS A 99 5.58 24.52 14.51
CA LYS A 99 6.30 24.98 15.71
C LYS A 99 6.50 23.85 16.74
N GLY A 100 6.71 22.63 16.25
CA GLY A 100 7.27 21.53 17.02
C GLY A 100 8.71 21.31 16.57
N ASP A 101 9.64 21.24 17.53
CA ASP A 101 11.06 20.95 17.28
C ASP A 101 11.23 19.48 16.88
N TYR A 102 10.85 19.14 15.64
CA TYR A 102 11.15 17.83 15.09
C TYR A 102 12.64 17.74 14.77
N ILE A 103 13.29 16.68 15.24
CA ILE A 103 14.69 16.40 14.91
C ILE A 103 14.69 15.69 13.55
N GLN A 104 14.89 16.47 12.49
CA GLN A 104 15.07 15.94 11.15
C GLN A 104 16.47 15.34 11.02
N ILE A 105 16.55 14.11 10.54
CA ILE A 105 17.84 13.48 10.22
C ILE A 105 17.90 13.03 8.76
N PRO A 106 19.09 13.06 8.14
CA PRO A 106 19.31 12.49 6.82
C PRO A 106 18.82 11.04 6.74
N LEU A 107 18.17 10.68 5.65
CA LEU A 107 17.71 9.31 5.43
C LEU A 107 18.88 8.31 5.42
N ILE A 108 20.06 8.73 4.94
CA ILE A 108 21.28 7.91 5.00
C ILE A 108 21.68 7.53 6.44
N ASP A 109 21.39 8.38 7.43
CA ASP A 109 21.68 8.09 8.84
C ASP A 109 20.76 6.99 9.38
N ILE A 110 19.54 6.88 8.85
CA ILE A 110 18.62 5.77 9.16
C ILE A 110 19.19 4.44 8.64
N ARG A 111 19.80 4.43 7.45
CA ARG A 111 20.50 3.24 6.92
C ARG A 111 21.55 2.74 7.89
N GLU A 112 22.36 3.64 8.46
CA GLU A 112 23.38 3.26 9.44
C GLU A 112 22.78 2.70 10.73
N LYS A 113 21.62 3.20 11.16
CA LYS A 113 20.89 2.67 12.32
C LYS A 113 20.28 1.30 11.99
N ALA A 114 19.76 1.12 10.78
CA ALA A 114 19.23 -0.15 10.30
C ALA A 114 20.31 -1.24 10.27
N ILE A 115 21.52 -0.93 9.79
CA ILE A 115 22.67 -1.86 9.84
C ILE A 115 22.93 -2.33 11.27
N LYS A 116 22.91 -1.42 12.25
CA LYS A 116 23.17 -1.75 13.67
C LYS A 116 22.13 -2.69 14.29
N VAL A 117 20.92 -2.75 13.73
CA VAL A 117 19.85 -3.64 14.24
C VAL A 117 19.70 -4.92 13.41
N GLY A 118 20.56 -5.12 12.40
CA GLY A 118 20.70 -6.39 11.68
C GLY A 118 20.28 -6.36 10.21
N TRP A 119 19.96 -5.20 9.64
CA TRP A 119 19.68 -5.10 8.21
C TRP A 119 20.95 -5.21 7.37
N ASP A 120 20.88 -5.95 6.27
CA ASP A 120 21.97 -6.14 5.32
C ASP A 120 21.80 -5.24 4.09
N PHE A 121 22.71 -4.28 3.93
CA PHE A 121 22.79 -3.41 2.74
C PHE A 121 24.04 -3.69 1.90
N SER A 122 24.59 -4.90 1.99
CA SER A 122 25.68 -5.33 1.10
C SER A 122 25.23 -5.39 -0.36
N GLU A 123 26.21 -5.33 -1.28
CA GLU A 123 25.95 -5.38 -2.72
C GLU A 123 25.19 -6.66 -3.09
N GLY A 124 24.02 -6.49 -3.71
CA GLY A 124 23.14 -7.60 -4.11
C GLY A 124 22.19 -8.11 -3.03
N SER A 125 22.20 -7.54 -1.81
CA SER A 125 21.23 -7.88 -0.78
C SER A 125 19.80 -7.45 -1.18
N GLU A 126 18.87 -8.41 -1.16
CA GLU A 126 17.44 -8.16 -1.39
C GLU A 126 16.82 -7.25 -0.31
N GLN A 127 17.38 -7.28 0.92
CA GLN A 127 16.88 -6.48 2.03
C GLN A 127 16.99 -4.97 1.77
N SER A 128 17.91 -4.56 0.91
CA SER A 128 18.03 -3.16 0.49
C SER A 128 16.77 -2.65 -0.20
N MET A 129 16.23 -3.45 -1.11
CA MET A 129 15.02 -3.14 -1.85
C MET A 129 13.80 -3.23 -0.93
N GLU A 130 13.74 -4.28 -0.10
CA GLU A 130 12.68 -4.44 0.89
C GLU A 130 12.62 -3.26 1.86
N PHE A 131 13.78 -2.78 2.35
CA PHE A 131 13.85 -1.63 3.25
C PHE A 131 13.33 -0.36 2.59
N ALA A 132 13.77 -0.07 1.36
CA ALA A 132 13.35 1.10 0.61
C ALA A 132 11.83 1.11 0.37
N PHE A 133 11.24 -0.04 0.07
CA PHE A 133 9.78 -0.16 -0.06
C PHE A 133 9.07 -0.06 1.30
N ALA A 134 9.56 -0.74 2.33
CA ALA A 134 8.96 -0.73 3.66
C ALA A 134 8.93 0.68 4.25
N ILE A 135 10.02 1.45 4.12
CA ILE A 135 10.06 2.81 4.63
C ILE A 135 9.21 3.79 3.79
N SER A 136 9.08 3.54 2.48
CA SER A 136 8.14 4.30 1.62
C SER A 136 6.69 4.02 2.01
N GLN A 137 6.37 2.77 2.32
CA GLN A 137 5.06 2.35 2.82
C GLN A 137 4.76 2.99 4.19
N ALA A 138 5.74 3.04 5.09
CA ALA A 138 5.60 3.73 6.38
C ALA A 138 5.26 5.22 6.22
N ALA A 139 5.80 5.86 5.17
CA ALA A 139 5.44 7.24 4.82
C ALA A 139 3.98 7.34 4.33
N LEU A 140 3.54 6.40 3.49
CA LEU A 140 2.16 6.31 2.98
C LEU A 140 1.15 6.08 4.13
N GLU A 141 1.53 5.33 5.15
CA GLU A 141 0.70 4.97 6.31
C GLU A 141 0.73 6.00 7.45
N PHE A 142 1.38 7.16 7.24
CA PHE A 142 1.56 8.24 8.23
C PHE A 142 2.38 7.82 9.45
N GLU A 143 3.19 6.78 9.36
CA GLU A 143 4.05 6.33 10.46
C GLU A 143 5.34 7.16 10.55
N ILE A 144 5.88 7.60 9.40
CA ILE A 144 7.10 8.42 9.32
C ILE A 144 6.83 9.66 8.48
N LYS A 145 7.16 10.83 9.03
CA LYS A 145 7.17 12.10 8.31
C LYS A 145 8.47 12.26 7.52
N PHE A 146 8.33 12.75 6.29
CA PHE A 146 9.43 12.99 5.38
C PHE A 146 9.54 14.46 4.99
N TRP A 147 10.77 14.89 4.79
CA TRP A 147 11.13 16.15 4.15
C TRP A 147 12.09 15.86 3.00
N GLY A 148 12.11 16.76 2.04
CA GLY A 148 13.05 16.69 0.93
C GLY A 148 13.05 17.98 0.14
N ARG A 149 13.94 18.04 -0.84
CA ARG A 149 14.11 19.20 -1.71
C ARG A 149 13.47 18.90 -3.05
N ARG A 150 12.73 19.87 -3.59
CA ARG A 150 12.14 19.75 -4.93
C ARG A 150 13.24 19.91 -5.97
N ASN A 151 13.29 19.01 -6.96
CA ASN A 151 14.17 19.16 -8.10
C ASN A 151 13.81 20.43 -8.89
N MET A 152 14.65 21.46 -8.83
CA MET A 152 14.44 22.73 -9.53
C MET A 152 15.07 22.78 -10.93
N PHE A 153 15.66 21.67 -11.40
CA PHE A 153 16.50 21.64 -12.61
C PHE A 153 17.62 22.70 -12.62
N ALA A 154 18.05 23.13 -11.43
CA ALA A 154 19.11 24.11 -11.21
C ALA A 154 20.47 23.42 -11.00
N LEU A 155 21.52 24.23 -10.80
CA LEU A 155 22.85 23.73 -10.43
C LEU A 155 22.80 23.00 -9.08
N GLU A 156 23.75 22.09 -8.85
CA GLU A 156 23.80 21.30 -7.61
C GLU A 156 23.88 22.19 -6.37
N GLU A 157 24.67 23.25 -6.42
CA GLU A 157 24.85 24.21 -5.32
C GLU A 157 23.54 24.90 -4.93
N ASP A 158 22.75 25.32 -5.92
CA ASP A 158 21.44 25.95 -5.68
C ASP A 158 20.46 24.95 -5.06
N ASN A 159 20.45 23.72 -5.57
CA ASN A 159 19.64 22.63 -5.03
C ASN A 159 20.02 22.30 -3.57
N ARG A 160 21.32 22.29 -3.23
CA ARG A 160 21.81 22.09 -1.85
C ARG A 160 21.47 23.26 -0.92
N ALA A 161 21.31 24.47 -1.46
CA ALA A 161 20.91 25.65 -0.72
C ALA A 161 19.38 25.78 -0.56
N ALA A 162 18.58 25.01 -1.30
CA ALA A 162 17.13 25.05 -1.23
C ALA A 162 16.58 24.78 0.20
N GLU A 163 15.31 25.04 0.43
CA GLU A 163 14.69 24.65 1.69
C GLU A 163 14.24 23.18 1.64
N LEU A 164 14.39 22.46 2.76
CA LEU A 164 13.74 21.18 2.97
C LEU A 164 12.24 21.42 3.17
N VAL A 165 11.42 20.88 2.28
CA VAL A 165 9.96 20.99 2.39
C VAL A 165 9.36 19.66 2.83
N PRO A 166 8.28 19.67 3.64
CA PRO A 166 7.55 18.46 3.96
C PRO A 166 7.04 17.77 2.69
N ILE A 167 7.19 16.44 2.63
CA ILE A 167 6.66 15.61 1.55
C ILE A 167 5.28 15.14 1.95
N ALA A 168 4.25 15.53 1.18
CA ALA A 168 2.88 15.13 1.44
C ALA A 168 2.72 13.61 1.32
N THR A 169 1.91 12.99 2.19
CA THR A 169 1.68 11.54 2.18
C THR A 169 1.15 11.02 0.83
N SER A 170 0.34 11.81 0.14
CA SER A 170 -0.17 11.47 -1.19
C SER A 170 0.91 11.31 -2.26
N HIS A 171 2.11 11.85 -2.05
CA HIS A 171 3.27 11.63 -2.91
C HIS A 171 3.60 10.14 -3.00
N TRP A 172 3.57 9.43 -1.88
CA TRP A 172 4.00 8.02 -1.80
C TRP A 172 3.05 7.02 -2.47
N ILE A 173 1.90 7.47 -3.01
CA ILE A 173 0.99 6.63 -3.80
C ILE A 173 1.65 6.21 -5.12
N ASN A 174 2.38 7.14 -5.75
CA ASN A 174 3.01 6.92 -7.05
C ASN A 174 4.54 6.94 -6.98
N PHE A 175 5.11 7.13 -5.79
CA PHE A 175 6.54 7.32 -5.60
C PHE A 175 7.08 6.41 -4.51
N SER A 176 8.34 6.01 -4.68
CA SER A 176 9.09 5.23 -3.69
C SER A 176 10.51 5.77 -3.59
N ILE A 177 11.21 5.45 -2.50
CA ILE A 177 12.64 5.74 -2.36
C ILE A 177 13.45 4.90 -3.35
N ASP A 178 14.38 5.53 -4.07
CA ASP A 178 15.30 4.87 -5.00
C ASP A 178 16.26 3.97 -4.22
N PRO A 179 16.10 2.62 -4.30
CA PRO A 179 16.89 1.70 -3.47
C PRO A 179 18.37 1.73 -3.86
N VAL A 180 18.69 1.94 -5.14
CA VAL A 180 20.08 1.94 -5.61
C VAL A 180 20.81 3.15 -5.03
N ARG A 181 20.23 4.35 -5.17
CA ARG A 181 20.83 5.56 -4.60
C ARG A 181 20.87 5.49 -3.08
N PHE A 182 19.79 5.03 -2.45
CA PHE A 182 19.75 4.89 -1.00
C PHE A 182 20.86 3.98 -0.45
N VAL A 183 21.19 2.88 -1.13
CA VAL A 183 22.24 1.94 -0.68
C VAL A 183 23.65 2.45 -0.97
N TYR A 184 23.89 2.96 -2.18
CA TYR A 184 25.25 3.25 -2.63
C TYR A 184 25.71 4.68 -2.38
N SER A 185 24.79 5.61 -2.14
CA SER A 185 25.17 7.00 -1.88
C SER A 185 25.90 7.12 -0.54
N THR A 186 26.97 7.91 -0.55
CA THR A 186 27.71 8.37 0.63
C THR A 186 27.30 9.77 1.07
N ASP A 187 26.52 10.45 0.23
CA ASP A 187 25.98 11.79 0.46
C ASP A 187 24.46 11.73 0.35
N ASN A 188 23.78 12.20 1.40
CA ASN A 188 22.32 12.18 1.50
C ASN A 188 21.65 12.95 0.36
N PHE A 189 22.34 13.95 -0.20
CA PHE A 189 21.80 14.76 -1.30
C PHE A 189 21.34 13.93 -2.50
N TYR A 190 21.99 12.79 -2.76
CA TYR A 190 21.62 11.90 -3.86
C TYR A 190 20.53 10.88 -3.51
N THR A 191 20.12 10.79 -2.24
CA THR A 191 18.91 10.04 -1.86
C THR A 191 17.69 10.75 -2.43
N ARG A 192 16.75 10.00 -3.00
CA ARG A 192 15.63 10.59 -3.74
C ARG A 192 14.45 9.63 -3.85
N THR A 193 13.31 10.20 -4.23
CA THR A 193 12.17 9.41 -4.70
C THR A 193 12.28 9.15 -6.20
N PHE A 194 11.62 8.10 -6.69
CA PHE A 194 11.36 7.84 -8.10
C PHE A 194 9.88 7.54 -8.32
N GLU A 195 9.38 7.79 -9.52
CA GLU A 195 7.98 7.52 -9.89
C GLU A 195 7.79 6.05 -10.30
N PHE A 196 6.85 5.33 -9.69
CA PHE A 196 6.49 3.96 -10.03
C PHE A 196 5.23 3.95 -10.92
N PRO A 197 5.15 3.12 -11.98
CA PRO A 197 6.10 2.09 -12.41
C PRO A 197 7.17 2.58 -13.40
N ASN A 198 7.14 3.85 -13.81
CA ASN A 198 7.97 4.35 -14.92
C ASN A 198 9.46 4.49 -14.58
N MET A 199 9.83 4.37 -13.30
CA MET A 199 11.19 4.54 -12.78
C MET A 199 11.82 5.89 -13.14
N GLU A 200 11.00 6.92 -13.36
CA GLU A 200 11.49 8.24 -13.71
C GLU A 200 12.04 8.97 -12.47
N GLU A 201 13.18 9.66 -12.65
CA GLU A 201 13.86 10.43 -11.61
C GLU A 201 13.10 11.74 -11.32
N LYS A 202 11.96 11.61 -10.65
CA LYS A 202 11.05 12.70 -10.29
C LYS A 202 10.79 12.75 -8.78
N GLY A 203 10.33 13.90 -8.32
CA GLY A 203 9.90 14.11 -6.94
C GLY A 203 10.95 14.86 -6.12
N PHE A 204 11.36 14.27 -5.01
CA PHE A 204 12.22 14.91 -4.02
C PHE A 204 13.60 14.25 -3.94
N PHE A 205 14.61 15.04 -3.63
CA PHE A 205 15.97 14.57 -3.29
C PHE A 205 16.38 15.09 -1.91
N ASP A 206 17.55 14.66 -1.41
CA ASP A 206 18.05 14.97 -0.07
C ASP A 206 17.00 14.64 1.01
N LEU A 207 16.58 13.38 1.04
CA LEU A 207 15.47 12.93 1.87
C LEU A 207 15.86 12.96 3.35
N HIS A 208 14.98 13.51 4.16
CA HIS A 208 15.10 13.56 5.61
C HIS A 208 13.85 12.97 6.24
N VAL A 209 14.00 12.42 7.44
CA VAL A 209 12.89 11.85 8.22
C VAL A 209 12.88 12.38 9.63
N ASP A 210 11.74 12.21 10.28
CA ASP A 210 11.59 12.45 11.71
C ASP A 210 12.35 11.36 12.48
N TYR A 211 13.29 11.76 13.32
CA TYR A 211 14.15 10.83 14.05
C TYR A 211 13.36 9.87 14.95
N ASP A 212 12.48 10.40 15.80
CA ASP A 212 11.78 9.59 16.80
C ASP A 212 10.84 8.58 16.14
N GLN A 213 10.08 9.03 15.13
CA GLN A 213 9.20 8.17 14.34
C GLN A 213 9.98 7.08 13.61
N ALA A 214 11.08 7.43 12.94
CA ALA A 214 11.88 6.48 12.19
C ALA A 214 12.55 5.43 13.11
N MET A 215 13.03 5.84 14.29
CA MET A 215 13.61 4.90 15.26
C MET A 215 12.56 3.97 15.88
N GLN A 216 11.37 4.49 16.17
CA GLN A 216 10.24 3.68 16.63
C GLN A 216 9.84 2.65 15.57
N TRP A 217 9.66 3.10 14.33
CA TRP A 217 9.33 2.23 13.20
C TRP A 217 10.39 1.14 12.99
N LEU A 218 11.67 1.52 12.97
CA LEU A 218 12.78 0.59 12.78
C LEU A 218 12.81 -0.50 13.85
N THR A 219 12.49 -0.15 15.10
CA THR A 219 12.39 -1.10 16.22
C THR A 219 11.25 -2.10 16.00
N THR A 220 10.07 -1.62 15.60
CA THR A 220 8.91 -2.46 15.29
C THR A 220 9.22 -3.43 14.14
N MET A 221 9.72 -2.91 13.02
CA MET A 221 10.08 -3.71 11.84
C MET A 221 11.12 -4.78 12.15
N THR A 222 12.16 -4.44 12.92
CA THR A 222 13.21 -5.39 13.30
C THR A 222 12.63 -6.60 14.05
N ASN A 223 11.64 -6.38 14.91
CA ASN A 223 10.98 -7.47 15.64
C ASN A 223 10.16 -8.37 14.70
N GLU A 224 9.49 -7.79 13.71
CA GLU A 224 8.72 -8.54 12.71
C GLU A 224 9.63 -9.38 11.81
N PHE A 225 10.73 -8.82 11.32
CA PHE A 225 11.73 -9.52 10.50
C PHE A 225 12.34 -10.70 11.24
N LYS A 226 12.83 -10.48 12.47
CA LYS A 226 13.36 -11.57 13.31
C LYS A 226 12.37 -12.71 13.51
N ASN A 227 11.08 -12.38 13.67
CA ASN A 227 10.03 -13.38 13.82
C ASN A 227 9.73 -14.16 12.53
N LYS A 228 9.93 -13.56 11.35
CA LYS A 228 9.79 -14.24 10.05
C LYS A 228 10.93 -15.24 9.84
N ASP A 229 12.16 -14.82 10.09
CA ASP A 229 13.34 -15.68 9.92
C ASP A 229 13.27 -16.92 10.83
N LEU A 230 12.86 -16.72 12.09
CA LEU A 230 12.66 -17.81 13.04
C LEU A 230 11.64 -18.84 12.53
N LYS A 231 10.52 -18.39 11.94
CA LYS A 231 9.48 -19.27 11.39
C LYS A 231 9.94 -20.04 10.15
N GLN A 232 10.79 -19.43 9.31
CA GLN A 232 11.34 -20.10 8.13
C GLN A 232 12.43 -21.11 8.50
N SER A 233 13.12 -20.89 9.63
CA SER A 233 14.21 -21.75 10.10
C SER A 233 13.76 -22.99 10.87
N ASP A 234 12.46 -23.23 11.07
CA ASP A 234 11.95 -24.38 11.83
C ASP A 234 11.59 -25.55 10.87
N PRO A 235 12.51 -26.52 10.64
CA PRO A 235 12.35 -27.57 9.64
C PRO A 235 11.22 -28.56 9.95
N GLN A 236 10.61 -28.49 11.13
CA GLN A 236 9.53 -29.41 11.54
C GLN A 236 8.15 -29.04 10.99
N THR A 237 7.98 -27.89 10.33
CA THR A 237 6.68 -27.42 9.84
C THR A 237 6.39 -27.75 8.37
N GLN A 238 7.30 -28.46 7.68
CA GLN A 238 7.17 -28.81 6.25
C GLN A 238 6.85 -30.30 6.00
N SER A 239 6.39 -31.04 7.02
CA SER A 239 5.97 -32.45 6.89
C SER A 239 4.50 -32.62 6.55
#